data_AF-A0A0K9UQ01-F1
#
_entry.id   AF-A0A0K9UQ01-F1
#
_cell.length_a   1.000
_cell.length_b   1.000
_cell.length_c   1.000
_cell.angle_alpha   90.00
_cell.angle_beta   90.00
_cell.angle_gamma   90.00
#
_symmetry.space_group_name_H-M   'P 1'
#
loop_
_entity.id
_entity.type
_entity.pdbx_description
1 polymer ?
#
loop_
_entity_poly.entity_id
_entity_poly.type
_entity_poly.pdbx_seq_one_letter_code
_entity_poly.pdbx_strand_id
1 'polypeptide(L)'
;MNELAKRYIDKMMMPLRRRIYSMVGRALVTGIVEGLQRQNLQLQIENDEAVDDIERFQNYGMTSYPPVGSEAVVMALKGSLDQRVAVAVEKKDLRPKGEQNDVIVYHAEGHRIRLTSSGQIIVTATDVIFEAANSFTIISPETLIQGPLHVTGGISTDLGIFATGGINSSSVVGGSDLTAGNISYLGHKHRDAENRLTGTPTLG
;
A
#
# COMPACT_ATOMS: atom_id res chain seq x y z
N MET A 1 -39.43 -41.25 -25.25
CA MET A 1 -40.08 -40.08 -24.62
C MET A 1 -40.79 -39.30 -25.72
N ASN A 2 -42.12 -39.14 -25.64
CA ASN A 2 -42.94 -38.57 -26.71
C ASN A 2 -42.67 -37.06 -26.90
N GLU A 3 -42.74 -36.53 -28.13
CA GLU A 3 -42.36 -35.14 -28.45
C GLU A 3 -43.25 -34.10 -27.75
N LEU A 4 -44.55 -34.42 -27.59
CA LEU A 4 -45.51 -33.63 -26.82
C LEU A 4 -45.14 -33.53 -25.33
N ALA A 5 -44.61 -34.62 -24.75
CA ALA A 5 -44.18 -34.63 -23.35
C ALA A 5 -42.97 -33.72 -23.14
N LYS A 6 -42.02 -33.68 -24.10
CA LYS A 6 -40.88 -32.76 -24.05
C LYS A 6 -41.34 -31.30 -24.07
N ARG A 7 -42.21 -30.92 -25.02
CA ARG A 7 -42.75 -29.55 -25.12
C ARG A 7 -43.48 -29.10 -23.85
N TYR A 8 -44.24 -30.00 -23.22
CA TYR A 8 -44.97 -29.69 -21.99
C TYR A 8 -44.02 -29.46 -20.81
N ILE A 9 -43.00 -30.32 -20.66
CA ILE A 9 -41.95 -30.16 -19.65
C ILE A 9 -41.18 -28.86 -19.87
N ASP A 10 -40.78 -28.55 -21.10
CA ASP A 10 -40.06 -27.31 -21.41
C ASP A 10 -40.86 -26.06 -21.02
N LYS A 11 -42.18 -26.06 -21.29
CA LYS A 11 -43.06 -24.94 -20.95
C LYS A 11 -43.22 -24.79 -19.43
N MET A 12 -43.32 -25.89 -18.69
CA MET A 12 -43.36 -25.87 -17.22
C MET A 12 -42.03 -25.44 -16.60
N MET A 13 -40.90 -25.78 -17.23
CA MET A 13 -39.56 -25.44 -16.74
C MET A 13 -39.12 -24.03 -17.14
N MET A 14 -39.79 -23.39 -18.10
CA MET A 14 -39.40 -22.07 -18.63
C MET A 14 -39.28 -20.98 -17.54
N PRO A 15 -40.21 -20.82 -16.57
CA PRO A 15 -40.09 -19.82 -15.52
C PRO A 15 -38.90 -20.08 -14.58
N LEU A 16 -38.67 -21.36 -14.25
CA LEU A 16 -37.54 -21.76 -13.41
C LEU A 16 -36.21 -21.53 -14.15
N ARG A 17 -36.15 -21.91 -15.43
CA ARG A 17 -35.01 -21.66 -16.30
C ARG A 17 -34.70 -20.17 -16.33
N ARG A 18 -35.68 -19.31 -16.61
CA ARG A 18 -35.48 -17.86 -16.62
C ARG A 18 -34.93 -17.35 -15.28
N ARG A 19 -35.49 -17.77 -14.14
CA ARG A 19 -34.96 -17.39 -12.82
C ARG A 19 -33.51 -17.80 -12.65
N ILE A 20 -33.15 -19.04 -12.97
CA ILE A 20 -31.78 -19.56 -12.86
C ILE A 20 -30.81 -18.76 -13.74
N TYR A 21 -31.17 -18.50 -15.00
CA TYR A 21 -30.32 -17.71 -15.90
C TYR A 21 -30.16 -16.25 -15.46
N SER A 22 -31.16 -15.69 -14.78
CA SER A 22 -31.12 -14.33 -14.24
C SER A 22 -30.51 -14.23 -12.83
N MET A 23 -30.06 -15.35 -12.23
CA MET A 23 -29.49 -15.33 -10.87
C MET A 23 -28.13 -14.66 -10.78
N VAL A 24 -27.29 -14.78 -11.80
CA VAL A 24 -25.94 -14.21 -11.81
C VAL A 24 -25.66 -13.62 -13.18
N GLY A 25 -25.16 -12.39 -13.22
CA GLY A 25 -24.82 -11.70 -14.45
C GLY A 25 -23.62 -10.76 -14.29
N ARG A 26 -23.14 -10.27 -15.43
CA ARG A 26 -22.13 -9.20 -15.49
C ARG A 26 -22.83 -7.87 -15.77
N ALA A 27 -22.30 -6.79 -15.20
CA ALA A 27 -22.76 -5.44 -15.43
C ALA A 27 -21.60 -4.47 -15.49
N LEU A 28 -21.82 -3.29 -16.07
CA LEU A 28 -20.89 -2.17 -16.04
C LEU A 28 -21.35 -1.14 -15.00
N VAL A 29 -20.43 -0.67 -14.17
CA VAL A 29 -20.69 0.39 -13.21
C VAL A 29 -20.74 1.72 -13.93
N THR A 30 -21.89 2.38 -13.92
CA THR A 30 -22.11 3.70 -14.54
C THR A 30 -22.09 4.82 -13.50
N GLY A 31 -22.33 4.50 -12.23
CA GLY A 31 -22.33 5.46 -11.14
C GLY A 31 -22.22 4.79 -9.77
N ILE A 32 -21.86 5.59 -8.76
CA ILE A 32 -21.70 5.15 -7.37
C ILE A 32 -22.36 6.19 -6.48
N VAL A 33 -23.11 5.72 -5.49
CA VAL A 33 -23.78 6.56 -4.51
C VAL A 33 -23.22 6.23 -3.12
N GLU A 34 -22.56 7.22 -2.53
CA GLU A 34 -22.12 7.20 -1.14
C GLU A 34 -23.07 8.05 -0.29
N GLY A 35 -24.07 7.41 0.32
CA GLY A 35 -25.04 8.12 1.14
C GLY A 35 -25.69 7.30 2.27
N LEU A 36 -25.49 5.98 2.30
CA LEU A 36 -26.08 5.07 3.28
C LEU A 36 -24.98 4.37 4.10
N GLN A 37 -25.37 3.47 5.02
CA GLN A 37 -24.42 2.56 5.71
C GLN A 37 -23.63 1.65 4.75
N ARG A 38 -24.04 1.59 3.47
CA ARG A 38 -23.42 0.80 2.40
C ARG A 38 -23.24 1.67 1.16
N GLN A 39 -22.27 1.27 0.32
CA GLN A 39 -22.04 1.89 -0.98
C GLN A 39 -22.94 1.19 -2.02
N ASN A 40 -23.73 1.97 -2.74
CA ASN A 40 -24.67 1.47 -3.75
C ASN A 40 -24.19 1.83 -5.16
N LEU A 41 -24.51 0.99 -6.14
CA LEU A 41 -24.06 1.11 -7.52
C LEU A 41 -25.22 1.37 -8.46
N GLN A 42 -24.95 2.21 -9.46
CA GLN A 42 -25.72 2.27 -10.69
C GLN A 42 -25.02 1.40 -11.72
N LEU A 43 -25.77 0.49 -12.33
CA LEU A 43 -25.27 -0.56 -13.19
C LEU A 43 -26.00 -0.54 -14.54
N GLN A 44 -25.26 -0.90 -15.59
CA GLN A 44 -25.82 -1.27 -16.89
C GLN A 44 -25.60 -2.77 -17.09
N ILE A 45 -26.70 -3.51 -17.14
CA ILE A 45 -26.68 -4.97 -17.30
C ILE A 45 -26.71 -5.33 -18.79
N GLU A 46 -26.20 -6.49 -19.14
CA GLU A 46 -26.30 -7.06 -20.49
C GLU A 46 -27.77 -6.98 -21.00
N ASN A 47 -27.98 -6.30 -22.13
CA ASN A 47 -29.26 -5.83 -22.72
C ASN A 47 -29.72 -4.38 -22.37
N ASP A 48 -28.81 -3.49 -21.97
CA ASP A 48 -29.08 -2.05 -21.75
C ASP A 48 -30.12 -1.71 -20.67
N GLU A 49 -30.39 -2.63 -19.75
CA GLU A 49 -31.17 -2.32 -18.56
C GLU A 49 -30.29 -1.52 -17.58
N ALA A 50 -30.62 -0.24 -17.41
CA ALA A 50 -30.08 0.59 -16.35
C ALA A 50 -30.78 0.25 -15.04
N VAL A 51 -30.00 -0.08 -14.01
CA VAL A 51 -30.49 -0.45 -12.68
C VAL A 51 -29.73 0.36 -11.66
N ASP A 52 -30.46 0.98 -10.74
CA ASP A 52 -29.92 1.77 -9.65
C ASP A 52 -30.05 1.03 -8.30
N ASP A 53 -29.51 1.66 -7.26
CA ASP A 53 -29.62 1.23 -5.86
C ASP A 53 -29.15 -0.21 -5.57
N ILE A 54 -28.20 -0.72 -6.36
CA ILE A 54 -27.65 -2.07 -6.15
C ILE A 54 -26.62 -2.04 -5.04
N GLU A 55 -26.89 -2.72 -3.93
CA GLU A 55 -25.96 -2.80 -2.81
C GLU A 55 -24.66 -3.49 -3.22
N ARG A 56 -23.51 -2.88 -2.88
CA ARG A 56 -22.19 -3.50 -3.05
C ARG A 56 -21.71 -4.10 -1.74
N PHE A 57 -21.60 -5.42 -1.72
CA PHE A 57 -20.99 -6.13 -0.60
C PHE A 57 -19.47 -6.04 -0.71
N GLN A 58 -18.83 -5.67 0.39
CA GLN A 58 -17.37 -5.55 0.52
C GLN A 58 -16.87 -6.43 1.66
N ASN A 59 -15.67 -6.98 1.52
CA ASN A 59 -15.05 -7.76 2.60
C ASN A 59 -14.69 -6.83 3.77
N TYR A 60 -14.97 -7.26 4.99
CA TYR A 60 -14.61 -6.49 6.19
C TYR A 60 -13.10 -6.18 6.20
N GLY A 61 -12.76 -4.93 6.58
CA GLY A 61 -11.38 -4.44 6.57
C GLY A 61 -10.87 -3.99 5.19
N MET A 62 -11.66 -4.13 4.13
CA MET A 62 -11.36 -3.62 2.79
C MET A 62 -12.50 -2.74 2.29
N THR A 63 -12.17 -1.54 1.81
CA THR A 63 -13.12 -0.69 1.10
C THR A 63 -12.45 -0.01 -0.08
N SER A 64 -13.21 0.23 -1.15
CA SER A 64 -12.70 0.97 -2.30
C SER A 64 -13.81 1.74 -3.01
N TYR A 65 -13.41 2.80 -3.72
CA TYR A 65 -14.26 3.53 -4.65
C TYR A 65 -13.86 3.17 -6.09
N PRO A 66 -14.51 2.18 -6.73
CA PRO A 66 -14.13 1.75 -8.06
C PRO A 66 -14.43 2.87 -9.06
N PRO A 67 -13.59 3.10 -10.08
CA PRO A 67 -13.88 4.10 -11.09
C PRO A 67 -15.07 3.68 -11.95
N VAL A 68 -15.72 4.65 -12.59
CA VAL A 68 -16.76 4.39 -13.59
C VAL A 68 -16.22 3.51 -14.73
N GLY A 69 -17.09 2.64 -15.25
CA GLY A 69 -16.74 1.63 -16.23
C GLY A 69 -16.00 0.43 -15.63
N SER A 70 -16.03 0.25 -14.31
CA SER A 70 -15.68 -1.03 -13.68
C SER A 70 -16.72 -2.08 -14.04
N GLU A 71 -16.31 -3.34 -14.08
CA GLU A 71 -17.23 -4.45 -14.24
C GLU A 71 -17.67 -4.98 -12.87
N ALA A 72 -18.94 -5.35 -12.75
CA ALA A 72 -19.51 -5.96 -11.57
C ALA A 72 -20.06 -7.36 -11.88
N VAL A 73 -19.89 -8.28 -10.93
CA VAL A 73 -20.68 -9.52 -10.86
C VAL A 73 -21.87 -9.25 -9.95
N VAL A 74 -23.06 -9.39 -10.51
CA VAL A 74 -24.33 -9.12 -9.85
C VAL A 74 -25.06 -10.43 -9.60
N MET A 75 -25.64 -10.56 -8.40
CA MET A 75 -26.41 -11.73 -8.00
C MET A 75 -27.82 -11.33 -7.57
N ALA A 76 -28.85 -11.99 -8.12
CA ALA A 76 -30.24 -11.86 -7.70
C ALA A 76 -30.53 -12.82 -6.53
N LEU A 77 -30.66 -12.28 -5.31
CA LEU A 77 -30.93 -13.06 -4.12
C LEU A 77 -32.30 -13.73 -4.22
N LYS A 78 -32.36 -15.02 -3.87
CA LYS A 78 -33.58 -15.85 -3.96
C LYS A 78 -34.24 -15.86 -5.36
N GLY A 79 -33.49 -15.50 -6.40
CA GLY A 79 -34.01 -15.39 -7.78
C GLY A 79 -34.89 -14.17 -8.03
N SER A 80 -34.81 -13.13 -7.19
CA SER A 80 -35.51 -11.86 -7.36
C SER A 80 -34.59 -10.81 -7.99
N LEU A 81 -34.97 -10.27 -9.15
CA LEU A 81 -34.26 -9.18 -9.81
C LEU A 81 -34.33 -7.87 -9.01
N ASP A 82 -35.34 -7.72 -8.15
CA ASP A 82 -35.46 -6.55 -7.27
C ASP A 82 -34.51 -6.64 -6.05
N GLN A 83 -33.98 -7.84 -5.75
CA GLN A 83 -33.04 -8.08 -4.64
C GLN A 83 -31.66 -8.44 -5.18
N ARG A 84 -31.13 -7.58 -6.06
CA ARG A 84 -29.81 -7.73 -6.65
C ARG A 84 -28.74 -7.12 -5.74
N VAL A 85 -27.58 -7.79 -5.68
CA VAL A 85 -26.40 -7.30 -4.97
C VAL A 85 -25.16 -7.47 -5.85
N ALA A 86 -24.23 -6.53 -5.77
CA ALA A 86 -22.91 -6.65 -6.40
C ALA A 86 -21.93 -7.28 -5.41
N VAL A 87 -21.34 -8.41 -5.81
CA VAL A 87 -20.45 -9.22 -4.94
C VAL A 87 -18.98 -9.10 -5.30
N ALA A 88 -18.68 -8.69 -6.53
CA ALA A 88 -17.33 -8.40 -6.99
C ALA A 88 -17.40 -7.23 -7.97
N VAL A 89 -16.50 -6.26 -7.80
CA VAL A 89 -16.38 -5.10 -8.69
C VAL A 89 -14.90 -4.89 -9.01
N GLU A 90 -14.56 -4.90 -10.29
CA GLU A 90 -13.18 -4.84 -10.78
C GLU A 90 -13.05 -3.92 -11.99
N LYS A 91 -11.96 -3.14 -12.03
CA LYS A 91 -11.51 -2.41 -13.22
C LYS A 91 -10.30 -3.11 -13.81
N LYS A 92 -10.53 -3.96 -14.82
CA LYS A 92 -9.54 -4.93 -15.34
C LYS A 92 -8.29 -4.29 -15.94
N ASP A 93 -8.44 -3.11 -16.53
CA ASP A 93 -7.37 -2.32 -17.16
C ASP A 93 -6.44 -1.65 -16.14
N LEU A 94 -6.89 -1.46 -14.89
CA LEU A 94 -6.07 -0.90 -13.81
C LEU A 94 -5.34 -1.98 -12.99
N ARG A 95 -5.69 -3.26 -13.18
CA ARG A 95 -5.11 -4.36 -12.40
C ARG A 95 -3.62 -4.52 -12.73
N PRO A 96 -2.70 -4.36 -11.76
CA PRO A 96 -1.29 -4.62 -11.98
C PRO A 96 -1.06 -6.13 -12.20
N LYS A 97 -0.13 -6.45 -13.11
CA LYS A 97 0.38 -7.81 -13.28
C LYS A 97 1.45 -8.09 -12.22
N GLY A 98 1.40 -9.29 -11.65
CA GLY A 98 2.36 -9.80 -10.68
C GLY A 98 2.86 -11.18 -11.09
N GLU A 99 3.72 -11.76 -10.26
CA GLU A 99 4.24 -13.12 -10.39
C GLU A 99 3.32 -14.12 -9.67
N GLN A 100 3.61 -15.41 -9.82
CA GLN A 100 2.87 -16.46 -9.14
C GLN A 100 2.92 -16.28 -7.61
N ASN A 101 1.76 -16.39 -6.97
CA ASN A 101 1.51 -16.24 -5.53
C ASN A 101 1.68 -14.83 -4.95
N ASP A 102 1.84 -13.80 -5.80
CA ASP A 102 1.84 -12.42 -5.31
C ASP A 102 0.45 -12.00 -4.82
N VAL A 103 0.44 -11.20 -3.76
CA VAL A 103 -0.74 -10.47 -3.31
C VAL A 103 -0.47 -8.98 -3.45
N ILE A 104 -1.33 -8.27 -4.17
CA ILE A 104 -1.15 -6.84 -4.46
C ILE A 104 -2.40 -6.07 -4.05
N VAL A 105 -2.21 -5.11 -3.14
CA VAL A 105 -3.18 -4.03 -2.88
C VAL A 105 -2.73 -2.83 -3.69
N TYR A 106 -3.60 -2.25 -4.51
CA TYR A 106 -3.23 -1.23 -5.49
C TYR A 106 -4.30 -0.16 -5.65
N HIS A 107 -3.85 1.00 -6.12
CA HIS A 107 -4.70 2.12 -6.50
C HIS A 107 -4.66 2.35 -8.02
N ALA A 108 -5.67 3.05 -8.54
CA ALA A 108 -5.80 3.39 -9.95
C ALA A 108 -4.59 4.18 -10.51
N GLU A 109 -3.94 4.96 -9.66
CA GLU A 109 -2.77 5.79 -10.00
C GLU A 109 -1.44 5.03 -9.94
N GLY A 110 -1.46 3.73 -9.66
CA GLY A 110 -0.29 2.85 -9.74
C GLY A 110 0.50 2.65 -8.45
N HIS A 111 0.19 3.39 -7.38
CA HIS A 111 0.76 3.10 -6.06
C HIS A 111 0.16 1.81 -5.47
N ARG A 112 0.99 1.04 -4.75
CA ARG A 112 0.68 -0.34 -4.34
C ARG A 112 1.54 -0.85 -3.19
N ILE A 113 1.03 -1.87 -2.53
CA ILE A 113 1.75 -2.75 -1.63
C ILE A 113 1.71 -4.15 -2.23
N ARG A 114 2.88 -4.73 -2.50
CA ARG A 114 3.03 -6.08 -3.09
C ARG A 114 3.74 -7.00 -2.11
N LEU A 115 3.08 -8.10 -1.76
CA LEU A 115 3.65 -9.22 -1.01
C LEU A 115 4.13 -10.25 -2.03
N THR A 116 5.44 -10.53 -2.05
CA THR A 116 6.03 -11.46 -3.02
C THR A 116 6.17 -12.86 -2.46
N SER A 117 6.22 -13.85 -3.35
CA SER A 117 6.53 -15.24 -3.00
C SER A 117 7.95 -15.43 -2.40
N SER A 118 8.87 -14.50 -2.68
CA SER A 118 10.22 -14.47 -2.11
C SER A 118 10.28 -13.87 -0.70
N GLY A 119 9.14 -13.55 -0.09
CA GLY A 119 9.06 -12.99 1.27
C GLY A 119 9.35 -11.50 1.35
N GLN A 120 9.29 -10.76 0.22
CA GLN A 120 9.50 -9.32 0.20
C GLN A 120 8.16 -8.58 0.28
N ILE A 121 8.17 -7.44 0.96
CA ILE A 121 7.09 -6.47 0.94
C ILE A 121 7.61 -5.25 0.18
N ILE A 122 7.03 -4.98 -0.99
CA ILE A 122 7.41 -3.85 -1.84
C ILE A 122 6.31 -2.80 -1.77
N VAL A 123 6.64 -1.67 -1.16
CA VAL A 123 5.77 -0.48 -1.12
C VAL A 123 6.21 0.47 -2.24
N THR A 124 5.30 0.81 -3.15
CA THR A 124 5.55 1.75 -4.24
C THR A 124 4.52 2.86 -4.15
N ALA A 125 4.98 4.10 -3.97
CA ALA A 125 4.13 5.28 -3.88
C ALA A 125 4.93 6.55 -4.24
N THR A 126 4.24 7.66 -4.46
CA THR A 126 4.87 8.99 -4.59
C THR A 126 5.48 9.41 -3.25
N ASP A 127 4.68 9.36 -2.18
CA ASP A 127 5.08 9.66 -0.81
C ASP A 127 4.69 8.50 0.11
N VAL A 128 5.53 8.21 1.11
CA VAL A 128 5.25 7.23 2.17
C VAL A 128 5.42 7.91 3.52
N ILE A 129 4.35 7.93 4.32
CA ILE A 129 4.33 8.56 5.64
C ILE A 129 4.02 7.48 6.69
N PHE A 130 4.87 7.36 7.71
CA PHE A 130 4.64 6.50 8.87
C PHE A 130 4.22 7.36 10.06
N GLU A 131 2.96 7.27 10.47
CA GLU A 131 2.43 7.93 11.66
C GLU A 131 2.26 6.91 12.78
N ALA A 132 3.03 7.06 13.86
CA ALA A 132 2.96 6.21 15.04
C ALA A 132 2.77 7.06 16.31
N ALA A 133 1.75 6.74 17.11
CA ALA A 133 1.40 7.53 18.29
C ALA A 133 2.40 7.40 19.46
N ASN A 134 3.07 6.25 19.57
CA ASN A 134 3.93 5.93 20.71
C ASN A 134 5.40 5.73 20.30
N SER A 135 5.65 4.80 19.38
CA SER A 135 7.01 4.45 18.95
C SER A 135 7.02 3.86 17.55
N PHE A 136 8.11 4.09 16.82
CA PHE A 136 8.40 3.42 15.55
C PHE A 136 9.74 2.66 15.69
N THR A 137 9.70 1.33 15.61
CA THR A 137 10.85 0.46 15.83
C THR A 137 11.13 -0.38 14.59
N ILE A 138 12.36 -0.34 14.08
CA ILE A 138 12.84 -1.17 12.97
C ILE A 138 13.77 -2.24 13.55
N ILE A 139 13.42 -3.52 13.38
CA ILE A 139 14.23 -4.66 13.83
C ILE A 139 14.69 -5.41 12.59
N SER A 140 15.96 -5.23 12.22
CA SER A 140 16.58 -5.90 11.09
C SER A 140 18.08 -6.10 11.36
N PRO A 141 18.69 -7.21 10.93
CA PRO A 141 20.15 -7.37 10.97
C PRO A 141 20.90 -6.27 10.21
N GLU A 142 20.28 -5.72 9.17
CA GLU A 142 20.82 -4.63 8.36
C GLU A 142 19.72 -3.66 7.95
N THR A 143 20.02 -2.36 7.97
CA THR A 143 19.15 -1.30 7.45
C THR A 143 19.93 -0.44 6.47
N LEU A 144 19.45 -0.35 5.23
CA LEU A 144 20.05 0.47 4.18
C LEU A 144 19.11 1.63 3.80
N ILE A 145 19.59 2.86 3.92
CA ILE A 145 18.89 4.07 3.49
C ILE A 145 19.65 4.66 2.30
N GLN A 146 19.07 4.62 1.12
CA GLN A 146 19.65 5.19 -0.10
C GLN A 146 19.11 6.60 -0.34
N GLY A 147 19.80 7.58 0.25
CA GLY A 147 19.45 9.00 0.14
C GLY A 147 19.85 9.77 1.39
N PRO A 148 19.67 11.10 1.41
CA PRO A 148 19.87 11.90 2.60
C PRO A 148 18.93 11.47 3.73
N LEU A 149 19.48 11.35 4.94
CA LEU A 149 18.69 11.12 6.15
C LEU A 149 18.58 12.43 6.93
N HIS A 150 17.34 12.88 7.17
CA HIS A 150 17.06 14.02 8.02
C HIS A 150 16.45 13.53 9.34
N VAL A 151 17.14 13.81 10.46
CA VAL A 151 16.67 13.50 11.82
C VAL A 151 16.62 14.80 12.59
N THR A 152 15.44 15.15 13.12
CA THR A 152 15.23 16.39 13.89
C THR A 152 15.66 16.26 15.34
N GLY A 153 15.64 15.03 15.87
CA GLY A 153 16.13 14.69 17.20
C GLY A 153 17.60 14.26 17.21
N GLY A 154 18.07 13.85 18.39
CA GLY A 154 19.40 13.24 18.53
C GLY A 154 19.47 11.86 17.88
N ILE A 155 20.66 11.51 17.39
CA ILE A 155 20.99 10.16 16.94
C ILE A 155 21.91 9.56 18.01
N SER A 156 21.50 8.43 18.58
CA SER A 156 22.32 7.64 19.50
C SER A 156 22.70 6.33 18.84
N THR A 157 23.96 5.93 18.97
CA THR A 157 24.49 4.66 18.49
C THR A 157 25.27 3.99 19.61
N ASP A 158 25.13 2.68 19.78
CA ASP A 158 25.86 1.93 20.81
C ASP A 158 27.35 1.77 20.49
N LEU A 159 27.69 1.84 19.20
CA LEU A 159 29.05 1.82 18.68
C LEU A 159 29.44 3.22 18.19
N GLY A 160 30.21 3.29 17.10
CA GLY A 160 30.65 4.55 16.49
C GLY A 160 29.88 4.90 15.21
N ILE A 161 30.11 6.14 14.75
CA ILE A 161 29.64 6.64 13.46
C ILE A 161 30.81 6.60 12.47
N PHE A 162 30.64 5.89 11.35
CA PHE A 162 31.61 5.87 10.25
C PHE A 162 31.09 6.73 9.10
N ALA A 163 31.71 7.88 8.87
CA ALA A 163 31.37 8.78 7.77
C ALA A 163 32.53 8.81 6.75
N THR A 164 32.23 8.52 5.48
CA THR A 164 33.22 8.66 4.38
C THR A 164 33.45 10.13 4.02
N GLY A 165 32.44 10.98 4.23
CA GLY A 165 32.52 12.42 4.08
C GLY A 165 32.82 13.14 5.40
N GLY A 166 32.88 14.47 5.34
CA GLY A 166 33.06 15.28 6.55
C GLY A 166 31.84 15.26 7.48
N ILE A 167 32.09 15.46 8.77
CA ILE A 167 31.06 15.70 9.77
C ILE A 167 31.14 17.19 10.14
N ASN A 168 30.08 17.93 9.83
CA ASN A 168 29.97 19.35 10.19
C ASN A 168 29.00 19.49 11.36
N SER A 169 29.40 20.26 12.36
CA SER A 169 28.56 20.63 13.50
C SER A 169 28.54 22.14 13.65
N SER A 170 27.36 22.73 13.86
CA SER A 170 27.23 24.15 14.21
C SER A 170 27.59 24.43 15.68
N SER A 171 27.84 23.39 16.47
CA SER A 171 28.18 23.45 17.88
C SER A 171 29.39 22.58 18.20
N VAL A 172 29.79 22.55 19.47
CA VAL A 172 30.93 21.77 19.97
C VAL A 172 30.73 20.28 19.71
N VAL A 173 31.74 19.63 19.13
CA VAL A 173 31.84 18.17 19.07
C VAL A 173 32.62 17.72 20.30
N GLY A 174 31.94 17.02 21.20
CA GLY A 174 32.54 16.48 22.43
C GLY A 174 33.00 15.03 22.26
N GLY A 175 34.06 14.68 22.98
CA GLY A 175 34.62 13.32 23.04
C GLY A 175 35.80 13.28 24.01
N SER A 176 36.31 12.09 24.32
CA SER A 176 37.52 11.96 25.15
C SER A 176 38.75 12.53 24.48
N ASP A 177 38.81 12.44 23.15
CA ASP A 177 39.87 13.02 22.31
C ASP A 177 39.36 13.16 20.86
N LEU A 178 40.00 14.06 20.11
CA LEU A 178 39.86 14.18 18.66
C LEU A 178 41.22 13.89 18.03
N THR A 179 41.32 12.83 17.23
CA THR A 179 42.55 12.54 16.47
C THR A 179 42.37 12.88 15.00
N ALA A 180 43.24 13.73 14.47
CA ALA A 180 43.27 14.08 13.04
C ALA A 180 44.65 13.74 12.46
N GLY A 181 44.70 12.90 11.41
CA GLY A 181 45.97 12.50 10.79
C GLY A 181 46.94 11.82 11.76
N ASN A 182 46.43 11.00 12.68
CA ASN A 182 47.17 10.39 13.79
C ASN A 182 47.73 11.37 14.84
N ILE A 183 47.31 12.63 14.83
CA ILE A 183 47.63 13.62 15.86
C ILE A 183 46.43 13.75 16.79
N SER A 184 46.60 13.27 18.02
CA SER A 184 45.66 13.46 19.12
C SER A 184 45.59 14.95 19.49
N TYR A 185 44.40 15.50 19.64
CA TYR A 185 44.22 16.86 20.14
C TYR A 185 44.64 16.95 21.60
N LEU A 186 44.40 15.90 22.39
CA LEU A 186 44.85 15.82 23.77
C LEU A 186 46.37 15.74 23.87
N GLY A 187 46.99 16.82 24.39
CA GLY A 187 48.43 16.84 24.66
C GLY A 187 49.32 17.10 23.45
N HIS A 188 48.76 17.43 22.27
CA HIS A 188 49.60 17.85 21.15
C HIS A 188 50.44 19.08 21.49
N LYS A 189 51.63 19.13 20.89
CA LYS A 189 52.61 20.19 21.09
C LYS A 189 52.92 20.86 19.75
N HIS A 190 53.22 22.14 19.81
CA HIS A 190 53.65 22.94 18.66
C HIS A 190 55.15 23.21 18.76
N ARG A 191 55.74 23.76 17.69
CA ARG A 191 57.10 24.30 17.74
C ARG A 191 57.06 25.81 17.88
N ASP A 192 57.89 26.36 18.78
CA ASP A 192 58.02 27.81 18.96
C ASP A 192 58.96 28.45 17.91
N ALA A 193 59.17 29.76 18.00
CA ALA A 193 60.04 30.51 17.08
C ALA A 193 61.52 30.08 17.11
N GLU A 194 61.92 29.40 18.18
CA GLU A 194 63.27 28.83 18.37
C GLU A 194 63.28 27.32 18.06
N ASN A 195 62.22 26.78 17.44
CA ASN A 195 62.05 25.39 17.03
C ASN A 195 61.97 24.37 18.20
N ARG A 196 61.73 24.84 19.43
CA ARG A 196 61.51 23.99 20.63
C ARG A 196 60.06 23.56 20.73
N LEU A 197 59.78 22.43 21.37
CA LEU A 197 58.40 22.00 21.62
C LEU A 197 57.77 22.82 22.74
N THR A 198 56.50 23.21 22.56
CA THR A 198 55.70 23.86 23.61
C THR A 198 55.35 22.88 24.74
N GLY A 199 54.87 23.43 25.87
CA GLY A 199 54.10 22.66 26.85
C GLY A 199 52.77 22.16 26.28
N THR A 200 52.09 21.28 27.01
CA THR A 200 50.71 20.88 26.69
C THR A 200 49.75 22.04 26.94
N PRO A 201 48.60 22.11 26.23
CA PRO A 201 47.55 23.07 26.56
C PRO A 201 47.19 23.00 28.04
N THR A 202 47.15 24.16 28.71
CA THR A 202 46.66 24.26 30.09
C THR A 202 45.17 24.54 30.05
N LEU A 203 44.41 23.95 30.98
CA LEU A 203 43.02 24.33 31.19
C LEU A 203 43.06 25.77 31.73
N GLY A 204 42.61 26.72 30.92
CA GLY A 204 42.42 28.12 31.33
C GLY A 204 41.29 28.27 32.34
#